data_AF-A0AAQ3JQ97-F1
#
_entry.id   AF-A0AAQ3JQ97-F1
#
_cell.length_a   1.000
_cell.length_b   1.000
_cell.length_c   1.000
_cell.angle_alpha   90.00
_cell.angle_beta   90.00
_cell.angle_gamma   90.00
#
_symmetry.space_group_name_H-M   'P 1'
#
loop_
_entity.id
_entity.type
_entity.pdbx_description
1 polymer ?
#
loop_
_entity_poly.entity_id
_entity_poly.type
_entity_poly.pdbx_seq_one_letter_code
_entity_poly.pdbx_strand_id
1 'polypeptide(L)'
;MAAVATVAGGRRRGLSIDGAEETPEERVGRLITESPAVIFSRRGCCMSHVIKRLLAAVAAHPVAIELEEADELAAAAAAGGAGLPALFIGGAAVGGLEGLMGLHLRGCLVPMLREAGALCP
;
A
#
# COMPACT_ATOMS: atom_id res chain seq x y z
N MET A 1 8.43 17.97 10.21
CA MET A 1 7.95 18.32 8.86
C MET A 1 8.24 17.13 7.97
N ALA A 2 7.35 16.11 7.99
CA ALA A 2 7.59 14.82 7.35
C ALA A 2 7.20 14.89 5.86
N ALA A 3 8.04 14.33 5.00
CA ALA A 3 7.87 14.33 3.56
C ALA A 3 6.57 13.63 3.15
N VAL A 4 5.70 14.35 2.46
CA VAL A 4 4.62 13.76 1.67
C VAL A 4 5.28 13.16 0.44
N ALA A 5 5.42 11.84 0.38
CA ALA A 5 5.74 11.17 -0.87
C ALA A 5 4.47 11.20 -1.75
N THR A 6 4.20 12.37 -2.34
CA THR A 6 3.32 12.44 -3.49
C THR A 6 4.10 11.76 -4.62
N VAL A 7 3.70 10.54 -5.01
CA VAL A 7 4.02 10.10 -6.37
C VAL A 7 3.15 10.95 -7.30
N ALA A 8 3.64 12.16 -7.56
CA ALA A 8 3.14 12.93 -8.68
C ALA A 8 3.42 12.09 -9.91
N GLY A 9 2.38 11.81 -10.71
CA GLY A 9 2.50 11.45 -12.12
C GLY A 9 3.23 12.57 -12.86
N GLY A 10 4.54 12.66 -12.62
CA GLY A 10 5.46 13.56 -13.25
C GLY A 10 6.18 12.78 -14.32
N ARG A 11 5.93 13.14 -15.57
CA ARG A 11 6.65 12.68 -16.78
C ARG A 11 8.14 12.57 -16.50
N ARG A 12 8.63 11.36 -16.20
CA ARG A 12 10.06 11.06 -16.29
C ARG A 12 10.31 10.59 -17.72
N ARG A 13 10.77 11.52 -18.55
CA ARG A 13 11.61 11.14 -19.69
C ARG A 13 12.85 10.46 -19.10
N GLY A 14 12.98 9.16 -19.37
CA GLY A 14 14.24 8.43 -19.26
C GLY A 14 14.36 7.51 -18.06
N LEU A 15 13.86 6.27 -18.20
CA LEU A 15 14.59 5.04 -17.86
C LEU A 15 14.28 4.06 -19.00
N SER A 16 15.29 3.65 -19.74
CA SER A 16 15.16 2.99 -21.05
C SER A 16 15.01 1.47 -20.93
N ILE A 17 14.05 0.92 -21.72
CA ILE A 17 14.09 -0.34 -22.51
C ILE A 17 14.27 -1.62 -21.67
N ASP A 18 13.23 -2.42 -21.39
CA ASP A 18 12.49 -3.18 -22.40
C ASP A 18 11.04 -2.70 -22.63
N GLY A 19 10.63 -2.70 -23.90
CA GLY A 19 9.24 -2.46 -24.30
C GLY A 19 8.34 -3.64 -24.00
N ALA A 20 8.24 -4.04 -22.74
CA ALA A 20 7.09 -4.78 -22.25
C ALA A 20 6.09 -3.75 -21.73
N GLU A 21 4.88 -3.74 -22.28
CA GLU A 21 3.78 -3.07 -21.58
C GLU A 21 3.59 -3.80 -20.25
N GLU A 22 4.10 -3.22 -19.17
CA GLU A 22 3.88 -3.72 -17.82
C GLU A 22 2.39 -3.61 -17.51
N THR A 23 1.75 -4.74 -17.15
CA THR A 23 0.32 -4.71 -16.84
C THR A 23 0.05 -4.07 -15.47
N PRO A 24 -1.16 -3.55 -15.23
CA PRO A 24 -1.54 -3.01 -13.93
C PRO A 24 -1.31 -3.99 -12.77
N GLU A 25 -1.54 -5.29 -12.99
CA GLU A 25 -1.33 -6.36 -12.02
C GLU A 25 0.15 -6.60 -11.73
N GLU A 26 0.99 -6.61 -12.76
CA GLU A 26 2.45 -6.74 -12.62
C GLU A 26 3.02 -5.57 -11.81
N ARG A 27 2.58 -4.35 -12.12
CA ARG A 27 2.99 -3.15 -11.40
C ARG A 27 2.54 -3.18 -9.94
N VAL A 28 1.28 -3.52 -9.67
CA VAL A 28 0.75 -3.64 -8.30
C VAL A 28 1.52 -4.73 -7.54
N GLY A 29 1.73 -5.89 -8.16
CA GLY A 29 2.47 -7.01 -7.57
C GLY A 29 3.89 -6.64 -7.19
N ARG A 30 4.63 -5.95 -8.07
CA ARG A 30 5.97 -5.45 -7.78
C ARG A 30 5.98 -4.48 -6.59
N LEU A 31 5.05 -3.52 -6.56
CA LEU A 31 4.96 -2.55 -5.46
C LEU A 31 4.67 -3.21 -4.10
N ILE A 32 3.92 -4.31 -4.10
CA ILE A 32 3.64 -5.13 -2.91
C ILE A 32 4.90 -5.84 -2.41
N THR A 33 5.72 -6.39 -3.31
CA THR A 33 6.92 -7.16 -2.93
C THR A 33 8.11 -6.28 -2.58
N GLU A 34 8.22 -5.09 -3.18
CA GLU A 34 9.31 -4.13 -2.91
C GLU A 34 9.10 -3.31 -1.63
N SER A 35 7.88 -3.27 -1.09
CA SER A 35 7.54 -2.44 0.07
C SER A 35 7.32 -3.29 1.34
N PRO A 36 7.97 -2.95 2.48
CA PRO A 36 7.66 -3.56 3.79
C PRO A 36 6.18 -3.48 4.17
N ALA A 37 5.54 -2.35 3.85
CA ALA A 37 4.09 -2.18 3.93
C ALA A 37 3.64 -1.14 2.90
N VAL A 38 2.51 -1.40 2.24
CA VAL A 38 1.95 -0.52 1.20
C VAL A 38 0.44 -0.42 1.32
N ILE A 39 -0.11 0.78 1.09
CA ILE A 39 -1.54 1.04 0.98
C ILE A 39 -1.83 1.56 -0.42
N PHE A 40 -2.67 0.85 -1.17
CA PHE A 40 -3.27 1.37 -2.38
C PHE A 40 -4.61 2.01 -2.06
N SER A 41 -4.90 3.16 -2.66
CA SER A 41 -6.19 3.83 -2.48
C SER A 41 -6.53 4.72 -3.66
N ARG A 42 -7.80 5.10 -3.79
CA ARG A 42 -8.19 6.21 -4.65
C ARG A 42 -7.75 7.53 -4.03
N ARG A 43 -7.38 8.51 -4.86
CA ARG A 43 -7.21 9.90 -4.42
C ARG A 43 -8.39 10.36 -3.55
N GLY A 44 -8.08 10.96 -2.40
CA GLY A 44 -9.08 11.52 -1.49
C GLY A 44 -9.88 10.49 -0.67
N CYS A 45 -9.50 9.21 -0.66
CA CYS A 45 -10.15 8.20 0.17
C CYS A 45 -10.01 8.53 1.67
N CYS A 46 -11.12 8.78 2.38
CA CYS A 46 -11.09 9.05 3.82
C CYS A 46 -10.56 7.88 4.64
N MET A 47 -10.85 6.64 4.23
CA MET A 47 -10.44 5.43 4.94
C MET A 47 -8.93 5.21 4.86
N SER A 48 -8.27 5.59 3.77
CA SER A 48 -6.81 5.48 3.69
C SER A 48 -6.12 6.40 4.71
N HIS A 49 -6.68 7.57 4.99
CA HIS A 49 -6.21 8.45 6.07
C HIS A 49 -6.36 7.83 7.45
N VAL A 50 -7.46 7.11 7.70
CA VAL A 50 -7.68 6.41 8.98
C VAL A 50 -6.63 5.31 9.16
N ILE A 51 -6.44 4.45 8.17
CA ILE A 51 -5.45 3.36 8.19
C ILE A 51 -4.04 3.92 8.44
N LYS A 52 -3.65 4.98 7.71
CA LYS A 52 -2.35 5.66 7.89
C LYS A 52 -2.14 6.15 9.33
N ARG A 53 -3.18 6.74 9.95
CA ARG A 53 -3.11 7.24 11.33
C ARG A 53 -3.01 6.11 12.35
N LEU A 54 -3.74 5.01 12.15
CA LEU A 54 -3.69 3.84 13.04
C LEU A 54 -2.31 3.17 13.01
N LEU A 55 -1.72 3.01 11.82
CA LEU A 55 -0.38 2.46 11.68
C LEU A 55 0.68 3.38 12.30
N ALA A 56 0.54 4.71 12.14
CA ALA A 56 1.44 5.66 12.80
C ALA A 56 1.38 5.57 14.33
N ALA A 57 0.22 5.24 14.92
CA ALA A 57 0.08 5.05 16.36
C ALA A 57 0.87 3.86 16.91
N VAL A 58 1.21 2.89 16.05
CA VAL A 58 2.09 1.75 16.37
C VAL A 58 3.49 1.90 15.75
N ALA A 59 3.89 3.13 15.44
CA ALA A 59 5.19 3.48 14.84
C ALA A 59 5.46 2.80 13.48
N ALA A 60 4.43 2.51 12.70
CA ALA A 60 4.55 2.02 11.32
C ALA A 60 4.17 3.09 10.30
N HIS A 61 4.97 3.19 9.24
CA HIS A 61 4.74 4.14 8.14
C HIS A 61 4.73 3.41 6.80
N PRO A 62 3.55 2.99 6.32
CA PRO A 62 3.44 2.32 5.03
C PRO A 62 3.66 3.30 3.87
N VAL A 63 4.11 2.77 2.74
CA VAL A 63 4.10 3.51 1.47
C VAL A 63 2.64 3.70 1.05
N ALA A 64 2.20 4.93 0.83
CA ALA A 64 0.83 5.22 0.40
C ALA A 64 0.83 5.59 -1.10
N ILE A 65 0.13 4.79 -1.89
CA ILE A 65 0.04 4.95 -3.34
C ILE A 65 -1.40 5.27 -3.71
N GLU A 66 -1.59 6.43 -4.33
CA GLU A 66 -2.88 6.85 -4.86
C GLU A 66 -2.95 6.48 -6.33
N LEU A 67 -3.93 5.63 -6.68
CA LEU A 67 -4.18 5.16 -8.03
C LEU A 67 -5.29 6.01 -8.67
N GLU A 68 -5.13 6.31 -9.95
CA GLU A 68 -6.11 7.09 -10.74
C GLU A 68 -6.78 6.23 -11.81
N GLU A 69 -6.01 5.37 -12.48
CA GLU A 69 -6.51 4.53 -13.55
C GLU A 69 -7.39 3.37 -13.02
N ALA A 70 -8.51 3.12 -13.71
CA ALA A 70 -9.53 2.19 -13.24
C ALA A 70 -9.05 0.73 -13.20
N ASP A 71 -8.14 0.36 -14.11
CA ASP A 71 -7.48 -0.94 -14.20
C ASP A 71 -6.50 -1.16 -13.05
N GLU A 72 -5.70 -0.16 -12.67
CA GLU A 72 -4.84 -0.22 -11.48
C GLU A 72 -5.65 -0.32 -10.19
N LEU A 73 -6.73 0.45 -10.09
CA LEU A 73 -7.67 0.35 -8.98
C LEU A 73 -8.26 -1.06 -8.86
N ALA A 74 -8.65 -1.66 -9.99
CA ALA A 74 -9.21 -3.01 -10.04
C ALA A 74 -8.15 -4.06 -9.67
N ALA A 75 -6.93 -3.94 -10.19
CA ALA A 75 -5.81 -4.82 -9.89
C ALA A 75 -5.46 -4.79 -8.39
N ALA A 76 -5.35 -3.62 -7.79
CA ALA A 76 -5.08 -3.48 -6.36
C ALA A 76 -6.23 -4.00 -5.47
N ALA A 77 -7.48 -3.75 -5.87
CA ALA A 77 -8.64 -4.29 -5.16
C ALA A 77 -8.70 -5.82 -5.23
N ALA A 78 -8.41 -6.40 -6.40
CA ALA A 78 -8.37 -7.84 -6.62
C ALA A 78 -7.26 -8.49 -5.80
N ALA A 79 -6.05 -7.92 -5.81
CA ALA A 79 -4.93 -8.39 -5.00
C ALA A 79 -5.24 -8.34 -3.49
N GLY A 80 -6.04 -7.36 -3.05
CA GLY A 80 -6.47 -7.20 -1.66
C GLY A 80 -7.70 -8.02 -1.26
N GLY A 81 -8.40 -8.66 -2.21
CA GLY A 81 -9.54 -9.55 -1.98
C GLY A 81 -10.84 -8.92 -1.46
N ALA A 82 -10.94 -7.58 -1.37
CA ALA A 82 -12.13 -6.89 -0.83
C ALA A 82 -12.46 -5.59 -1.56
N GLY A 83 -11.51 -4.66 -1.64
CA GLY A 83 -11.72 -3.32 -2.19
C GLY A 83 -10.63 -2.35 -1.76
N LEU A 84 -10.76 -1.08 -2.14
CA LEU A 84 -9.84 -0.02 -1.71
C LEU A 84 -10.38 0.75 -0.48
N PRO A 85 -9.50 1.16 0.45
CA PRO A 85 -8.04 0.99 0.42
C PRO A 85 -7.61 -0.46 0.67
N ALA A 86 -6.55 -0.90 -0.01
CA ALA A 86 -5.96 -2.23 0.16
C ALA A 86 -4.57 -2.09 0.80
N LEU A 87 -4.43 -2.61 2.02
CA LEU A 87 -3.19 -2.65 2.80
C LEU A 87 -2.52 -4.01 2.63
N PHE A 88 -1.20 -3.97 2.43
CA PHE A 88 -0.32 -5.12 2.41
C PHE A 88 0.84 -4.90 3.39
N ILE A 89 1.25 -5.96 4.07
CA ILE A 89 2.38 -5.96 5.02
C ILE A 89 3.24 -7.19 4.70
N GLY A 90 4.53 -6.98 4.43
CA GLY A 90 5.45 -8.06 4.06
C GLY A 90 4.98 -8.86 2.83
N GLY A 91 4.32 -8.19 1.88
CA GLY A 91 3.74 -8.82 0.70
C GLY A 91 2.38 -9.51 0.91
N ALA A 92 1.92 -9.69 2.15
CA ALA A 92 0.65 -10.35 2.44
C ALA A 92 -0.52 -9.36 2.44
N ALA A 93 -1.64 -9.75 1.84
CA ALA A 93 -2.87 -8.96 1.82
C ALA A 93 -3.49 -8.91 3.24
N VAL A 94 -3.59 -7.70 3.79
CA VAL A 94 -4.33 -7.41 5.02
C VAL A 94 -5.75 -6.97 4.68
N GLY A 95 -5.95 -6.33 3.53
CA GLY A 95 -7.23 -5.80 3.08
C GLY A 95 -7.45 -4.36 3.56
N GLY A 96 -8.69 -4.02 3.91
CA GLY A 96 -9.06 -2.66 4.35
C GLY A 96 -8.86 -2.41 5.84
N LEU A 97 -9.69 -1.50 6.38
CA LEU A 97 -9.67 -1.17 7.80
C LEU A 97 -10.07 -2.38 8.66
N GLU A 98 -11.03 -3.18 8.20
CA GLU A 98 -11.56 -4.34 8.91
C GLU A 98 -10.46 -5.39 9.14
N GLY A 99 -9.64 -5.65 8.13
CA GLY A 99 -8.51 -6.58 8.23
C GLY A 99 -7.42 -6.07 9.18
N LEU A 100 -7.09 -4.77 9.10
CA LEU A 100 -6.17 -4.12 10.02
C LEU A 100 -6.66 -4.22 11.48
N MET A 101 -7.92 -3.88 11.72
CA MET A 101 -8.54 -3.96 13.05
C MET A 101 -8.58 -5.41 13.55
N GLY A 102 -8.89 -6.36 12.67
CA GLY A 102 -8.84 -7.79 13.00
C GLY A 102 -7.44 -8.24 13.44
N LEU A 103 -6.36 -7.79 12.78
CA LEU A 103 -4.99 -8.06 13.22
C LEU A 103 -4.64 -7.37 14.55
N HIS A 104 -5.07 -6.13 14.73
CA HIS A 104 -4.83 -5.38 15.97
C HIS A 104 -5.51 -6.03 17.17
N LEU A 105 -6.78 -6.41 17.05
CA LEU A 105 -7.55 -7.07 18.10
C LEU A 105 -7.01 -8.46 18.44
N ARG A 106 -6.42 -9.17 17.47
CA ARG A 106 -5.73 -10.44 17.70
C ARG A 106 -4.33 -10.29 18.30
N GLY A 107 -3.81 -9.06 18.41
CA GLY A 107 -2.45 -8.79 18.87
C GLY A 107 -1.35 -9.16 17.86
N CYS A 108 -1.71 -9.47 16.61
CA CYS A 108 -0.76 -9.93 15.58
C CYS A 108 -0.17 -8.77 14.75
N LEU A 109 -0.75 -7.57 14.82
CA LEU A 109 -0.33 -6.44 13.97
C LEU A 109 1.13 -6.04 14.18
N VAL A 110 1.54 -5.76 15.43
CA VAL A 110 2.91 -5.30 15.73
C VAL A 110 3.96 -6.38 15.41
N PRO A 111 3.76 -7.67 15.77
CA PRO A 111 4.65 -8.74 15.33
C PRO A 111 4.83 -8.79 13.80
N MET A 112 3.73 -8.74 13.05
CA MET A 112 3.76 -8.80 11.59
C MET A 112 4.51 -7.60 10.98
N LEU A 113 4.28 -6.40 11.50
CA LEU A 113 5.01 -5.19 11.08
C LEU A 113 6.51 -5.27 11.38
N ARG A 114 6.87 -5.87 12.52
CA ARG A 114 8.28 -6.07 12.92
C ARG A 114 8.99 -7.04 11.99
N GLU A 115 8.36 -8.18 11.70
CA GLU A 115 8.89 -9.19 10.78
C GLU A 115 9.07 -8.64 9.36
N ALA A 116 8.12 -7.81 8.91
CA ALA A 116 8.21 -7.14 7.62
C ALA A 116 9.23 -5.98 7.58
N GLY A 117 9.77 -5.54 8.73
CA GLY A 117 10.66 -4.38 8.79
C GLY A 117 9.95 -3.03 8.58
N ALA A 118 8.65 -2.95 8.89
CA ALA A 118 7.80 -1.79 8.65
C ALA A 118 7.66 -0.84 9.87
N LEU A 119 8.35 -1.14 10.98
CA LEU A 119 8.41 -0.29 12.16
C LEU A 119 9.55 0.72 12.07
N CYS A 120 9.33 1.95 12.54
CA CYS A 120 10.40 2.91 12.71
C CYS A 120 11.41 2.44 13.78
N PRO A 121 12.72 2.59 13.54
CA PRO A 121 13.76 2.35 14.54
C PRO A 121 13.67 3.30 15.74
#